data_AF-A0A9P9R0H6-F1
#
_entry.id   AF-A0A9P9R0H6-F1
#
_cell.length_a   1.000
_cell.length_b   1.000
_cell.length_c   1.000
_cell.angle_alpha   90.00
_cell.angle_beta   90.00
_cell.angle_gamma   90.00
#
_symmetry.space_group_name_H-M   'P 1'
#
loop_
_entity.id
_entity.type
_entity.pdbx_description
1 polymer ?
#
loop_
_entity_poly.entity_id
_entity_poly.type
_entity_poly.pdbx_seq_one_letter_code
_entity_poly.pdbx_strand_id
1 'polypeptide(L)'
;MASKSSHYFNSFLRELPGAIPPKLLAESKNSSQHNQSKKAHRNGIKKPKTSRYPSLKGTDPKFRRNHRHALHGTMKALKELKEGKRETA
;
A
#
# COMPACT_ATOMS: atom_id res chain seq x y z
N MET A 1 -13.03 3.72 66.68
CA MET A 1 -11.76 3.70 65.93
C MET A 1 -11.05 2.39 66.29
N ALA A 2 -10.63 1.48 65.43
CA ALA A 2 -10.66 1.38 63.98
C ALA A 2 -11.09 -0.05 63.59
N SER A 3 -11.80 -0.12 62.47
CA SER A 3 -12.34 -1.32 61.83
C SER A 3 -11.32 -2.47 61.71
N LYS A 4 -11.69 -3.66 62.18
CA LYS A 4 -10.99 -4.95 61.94
C LYS A 4 -11.12 -5.42 60.47
N SER A 5 -10.91 -4.53 59.51
CA SER A 5 -11.11 -4.77 58.06
C SER A 5 -9.82 -4.73 57.22
N SER A 6 -8.67 -4.39 57.80
CA SER A 6 -7.44 -4.17 57.01
C SER A 6 -6.58 -5.43 56.83
N HIS A 7 -6.65 -6.40 57.74
CA HIS A 7 -5.78 -7.58 57.70
C HIS A 7 -6.28 -8.73 56.81
N TYR A 8 -7.57 -8.75 56.44
CA TYR A 8 -8.10 -9.75 55.51
C TYR A 8 -8.11 -9.29 54.05
N PHE A 9 -7.94 -8.00 53.77
CA PHE A 9 -7.88 -7.50 52.39
C PHE A 9 -6.51 -7.71 51.72
N ASN A 10 -5.43 -7.80 52.52
CA ASN A 10 -4.06 -7.94 52.02
C ASN A 10 -3.48 -9.38 52.09
N SER A 11 -4.25 -10.37 52.55
CA SER A 11 -3.85 -11.78 52.53
C SER A 11 -4.48 -12.58 51.40
N PHE A 12 -5.52 -12.06 50.73
CA PHE A 12 -6.17 -12.72 49.59
C PHE A 12 -5.56 -12.35 48.22
N LEU A 13 -4.62 -11.41 48.18
CA LEU A 13 -3.89 -10.99 46.96
C LEU A 13 -2.43 -11.47 46.95
N ARG A 14 -2.12 -12.52 47.71
CA ARG A 14 -0.79 -13.13 47.74
C ARG A 14 -0.89 -14.65 47.79
N GLU A 15 -1.61 -15.25 46.85
CA GLU A 15 -1.48 -16.67 46.50
C GLU A 15 -2.37 -16.99 45.29
N LEU A 16 -1.97 -16.52 44.11
CA LEU A 16 -2.36 -17.17 42.86
C LEU A 16 -1.10 -17.82 42.26
N PRO A 17 -0.95 -19.16 42.33
CA PRO A 17 0.05 -19.87 41.55
C PRO A 17 -0.36 -19.87 40.07
N GLY A 18 -0.15 -18.73 39.43
CA GLY A 18 -0.33 -18.51 37.99
C GLY A 18 0.70 -17.52 37.44
N ALA A 19 1.74 -17.22 38.20
CA ALA A 19 2.86 -16.40 37.74
C ALA A 19 3.63 -17.20 36.68
N ILE A 20 3.34 -16.90 35.41
CA ILE A 20 4.14 -17.33 34.27
C ILE A 20 5.60 -16.95 34.59
N PRO A 21 6.54 -17.90 34.61
CA PRO A 21 7.93 -17.60 34.97
C PRO A 21 8.49 -16.54 34.00
N PRO A 22 9.20 -15.50 34.49
CA PRO A 22 9.71 -14.42 33.65
C PRO A 22 10.68 -14.92 32.57
N LYS A 23 11.25 -16.12 32.71
CA LYS A 23 12.10 -16.77 31.69
C LYS A 23 11.39 -17.05 30.36
N LEU A 24 10.07 -17.26 30.35
CA LEU A 24 9.31 -17.48 29.11
C LEU A 24 8.97 -16.18 28.38
N LEU A 25 8.99 -15.06 29.11
CA LEU A 25 8.79 -13.70 28.59
C LEU A 25 10.11 -12.97 28.30
N ALA A 26 11.22 -13.44 28.88
CA ALA A 26 12.52 -12.78 28.77
C ALA A 26 13.07 -12.77 27.35
N GLU A 27 12.74 -13.77 26.52
CA GLU A 27 13.16 -13.83 25.12
C GLU A 27 11.99 -14.28 24.25
N SER A 28 11.50 -13.38 23.40
CA SER A 28 10.49 -13.67 22.39
C SER A 28 11.14 -13.73 21.01
N LYS A 29 10.52 -14.46 20.07
CA LYS A 29 11.07 -14.56 18.72
C LYS A 29 10.97 -13.20 18.00
N ASN A 30 12.10 -12.53 17.82
CA ASN A 30 12.19 -11.19 17.26
C ASN A 30 11.74 -11.07 15.79
N SER A 31 11.74 -12.16 15.00
CA SER A 31 11.30 -12.15 13.59
C SER A 31 10.92 -13.55 13.07
N SER A 32 9.95 -13.60 12.15
CA SER A 32 9.55 -14.84 11.46
C SER A 32 8.91 -14.60 10.10
N GLN A 33 9.36 -15.37 9.09
CA GLN A 33 8.79 -15.37 7.73
C GLN A 33 7.95 -16.63 7.44
N HIS A 34 7.77 -17.50 8.43
CA HIS A 34 7.26 -18.87 8.26
C HIS A 34 5.91 -18.98 7.52
N ASN A 35 4.98 -18.06 7.77
CA ASN A 35 3.64 -18.08 7.14
C ASN A 35 3.45 -16.96 6.10
N GLN A 36 4.49 -16.19 5.75
CA GLN A 36 4.33 -15.05 4.86
C GLN A 36 4.05 -15.49 3.43
N SER A 37 4.80 -16.46 2.92
CA SER A 37 4.59 -17.02 1.58
C SER A 37 3.20 -17.66 1.46
N LYS A 38 2.78 -18.46 2.44
CA LYS A 38 1.45 -19.12 2.40
C LYS A 38 0.32 -18.09 2.34
N LYS A 39 0.40 -16.99 3.10
CA LYS A 39 -0.57 -15.89 3.05
C LYS A 39 -0.55 -15.16 1.70
N ALA A 40 0.63 -14.82 1.17
CA ALA A 40 0.76 -14.13 -0.11
C ALA A 40 0.14 -14.93 -1.27
N HIS A 41 0.25 -16.27 -1.21
CA HIS A 41 -0.31 -17.14 -2.23
C HIS A 41 -1.81 -17.48 -2.03
N ARG A 42 -2.44 -17.15 -0.88
CA ARG A 42 -3.89 -17.38 -0.69
C ARG A 42 -4.73 -16.69 -1.76
N ASN A 43 -4.38 -15.45 -2.09
CA ASN A 43 -5.04 -14.66 -3.14
C ASN A 43 -4.26 -14.68 -4.47
N GLY A 44 -3.10 -15.37 -4.47
CA GLY A 44 -2.14 -15.39 -5.56
C GLY A 44 -1.36 -14.08 -5.71
N ILE A 45 -0.06 -14.18 -6.01
CA ILE A 45 0.77 -13.02 -6.36
C ILE A 45 0.45 -12.64 -7.81
N LYS A 46 -0.37 -11.61 -7.99
CA LYS A 46 -0.76 -11.14 -9.33
C LYS A 46 0.35 -10.31 -9.95
N LYS A 47 0.60 -10.53 -11.24
CA LYS A 47 1.50 -9.69 -12.04
C LYS A 47 0.91 -8.27 -12.16
N PRO A 48 1.74 -7.23 -12.31
CA PRO A 48 1.23 -5.88 -12.57
C PRO A 48 0.40 -5.89 -13.85
N LYS A 49 -0.71 -5.15 -13.84
CA LYS A 49 -1.61 -5.05 -15.00
C LYS A 49 -0.90 -4.31 -16.12
N THR A 50 -0.77 -4.95 -17.29
CA THR A 50 -0.30 -4.30 -18.51
C THR A 50 -1.49 -3.70 -19.26
N SER A 51 -1.34 -2.48 -19.76
CA SER A 51 -2.29 -1.83 -20.67
C SER A 51 -1.69 -1.73 -22.07
N ARG A 52 -2.54 -1.68 -23.11
CA ARG A 52 -2.09 -1.49 -24.51
C ARG A 52 -1.31 -0.18 -24.69
N TYR A 53 -1.71 0.87 -23.97
CA TYR A 53 -1.06 2.18 -24.02
C TYR A 53 -0.57 2.57 -22.62
N PRO A 54 0.76 2.76 -22.44
CA PRO A 54 1.32 3.21 -21.16
C PRO A 54 1.18 4.73 -20.98
N SER A 55 1.35 5.21 -19.75
CA SER A 55 1.36 6.64 -19.47
C SER A 55 2.68 7.30 -19.93
N LEU A 56 2.62 8.53 -20.44
CA LEU A 56 3.80 9.35 -20.74
C LEU A 56 4.34 10.11 -19.52
N LYS A 57 4.07 9.65 -18.29
CA LYS A 57 4.57 10.30 -17.08
C LYS A 57 6.07 10.00 -16.93
N GLY A 58 6.87 11.04 -16.69
CA GLY A 58 8.32 10.92 -16.55
C GLY A 58 9.11 10.95 -17.87
N THR A 59 8.45 11.10 -19.02
CA THR A 59 9.16 11.35 -20.28
C THR A 59 9.65 12.79 -20.35
N ASP A 60 10.73 13.03 -21.12
CA ASP A 60 11.40 14.32 -21.23
C ASP A 60 10.39 15.46 -21.48
N PRO A 61 10.41 16.52 -20.64
CA PRO A 61 9.55 17.67 -20.82
C PRO A 61 9.64 18.31 -22.20
N LYS A 62 10.81 18.34 -22.85
CA LYS A 62 10.97 18.94 -24.20
C LYS A 62 10.23 18.09 -25.24
N PHE A 63 10.44 16.78 -25.23
CA PHE A 63 9.67 15.83 -26.04
C PHE A 63 8.16 15.97 -25.81
N ARG A 64 7.71 16.01 -24.55
CA ARG A 64 6.27 16.13 -24.23
C ARG A 64 5.63 17.43 -24.69
N ARG A 65 6.35 18.55 -24.66
CA ARG A 65 5.86 19.82 -25.20
C ARG A 65 5.67 19.70 -26.71
N ASN A 66 6.70 19.25 -27.43
CA ASN A 66 6.62 19.08 -28.88
C ASN A 66 5.52 18.10 -29.31
N HIS A 67 5.43 16.93 -28.65
CA HIS A 67 4.43 15.92 -28.96
C HIS A 67 3.00 16.45 -28.82
N ARG A 68 2.73 17.28 -27.80
CA ARG A 68 1.43 17.95 -27.67
C ARG A 68 1.15 18.89 -28.84
N HIS A 69 2.11 19.74 -29.22
CA HIS A 69 1.93 20.66 -30.35
C HIS A 69 1.71 19.93 -31.68
N ALA A 70 2.43 18.84 -31.92
CA ALA A 70 2.26 18.01 -33.11
C ALA A 70 0.84 17.40 -33.19
N LEU A 71 0.35 16.78 -32.10
CA LEU A 71 -1.00 16.21 -32.05
C LEU A 71 -2.11 17.26 -32.22
N HIS A 72 -1.93 18.46 -31.64
CA HIS A 72 -2.89 19.54 -31.83
C HIS A 72 -2.88 20.07 -33.28
N GLY A 73 -1.70 20.16 -33.90
CA GLY A 73 -1.55 20.57 -35.29
C GLY A 73 -2.22 19.60 -36.26
N THR A 74 -2.01 18.29 -36.09
CA THR A 74 -2.65 17.27 -36.95
C THR A 74 -4.16 17.28 -36.79
N MET A 75 -4.68 17.41 -35.56
CA MET A 75 -6.11 17.50 -35.31
C MET A 75 -6.75 18.72 -36.00
N LYS A 76 -6.07 19.88 -35.98
CA LYS A 76 -6.53 21.08 -36.68
C LYS A 76 -6.56 20.88 -38.20
N ALA A 77 -5.49 20.33 -38.77
CA ALA A 77 -5.40 20.07 -40.21
C ALA A 77 -6.48 19.09 -40.69
N LEU A 78 -6.73 18.01 -39.93
CA LEU A 78 -7.78 17.04 -40.24
C LEU A 78 -9.18 17.67 -40.15
N LYS A 79 -9.40 18.58 -39.20
CA LYS A 79 -10.66 19.31 -39.09
C LYS A 79 -10.90 20.22 -40.30
N GLU A 80 -9.89 20.98 -40.73
CA GLU A 80 -9.98 21.86 -41.90
C GLU A 80 -10.16 21.08 -43.20
N LEU A 81 -9.52 19.92 -43.32
CA LEU A 81 -9.72 18.98 -44.43
C LEU A 81 -11.18 18.52 -44.49
N LYS A 82 -11.74 18.11 -43.34
CA LYS A 82 -13.15 17.67 -43.25
C LYS A 82 -14.13 18.81 -43.57
N GLU A 83 -13.78 20.05 -43.22
CA GLU A 83 -14.56 21.25 -43.53
C GLU A 83 -14.36 21.74 -44.98
N GLY A 84 -13.52 21.07 -45.79
CA GLY A 84 -13.25 21.44 -47.18
C GLY A 84 -12.45 22.74 -47.34
N LYS A 85 -11.91 23.30 -46.24
CA LYS A 85 -11.10 24.53 -46.24
C LYS A 85 -9.64 24.27 -46.61
N ARG A 86 -9.29 23.00 -46.78
CA ARG A 86 -7.94 22.53 -47.09
C ARG A 86 -8.03 21.50 -48.21
N GLU A 87 -7.39 21.81 -49.33
CA GLU A 87 -7.22 20.89 -50.46
C GLU A 87 -6.31 19.72 -50.02
N THR A 88 -6.65 18.49 -50.43
CA THR A 88 -5.72 17.37 -50.32
C THR A 88 -4.58 17.58 -51.32
N ALA A 89 -3.34 17.63 -50.84
CA ALA A 89 -2.16 17.60 -51.69
C ALA A 89 -2.01 16.26 -52.42
#